data_AF-A0A0F8P631-F1
#
_entry.id   AF-A0A0F8P631-F1
#
_cell.length_a   1.000
_cell.length_b   1.000
_cell.length_c   1.000
_cell.angle_alpha   90.00
_cell.angle_beta   90.00
_cell.angle_gamma   90.00
#
_symmetry.space_group_name_H-M   'P 1'
#
loop_
_entity.id
_entity.type
_entity.pdbx_description
1 polymer ?
#
loop_
_entity_poly.entity_id
_entity_poly.type
_entity_poly.pdbx_seq_one_letter_code
_entity_poly.pdbx_strand_id
1 'polypeptide(L)'
;MTLVIAFVGKNGAVMAGDMREITFEGEKSDREKLEKELYSGEIVTDEELAKKAEEFGVKITVTDCKSKVSERNGILVGEVSSVEGGIVKKRRLYASAGNYAIAELRDSELTLTSQGKGSNFIAFGNEFTKQVANKCFKDNWTKKSNLQDAVKILMLCMETAAKKTASVSKQFVIVQTASNVDVLKIVEKDRKG
;
A
#
# COMPACT_ATOMS: atom_id res chain seq x y z
N MET A 1 3.39 -2.62 8.36
CA MET A 1 2.49 -2.04 7.34
C MET A 1 3.33 -1.41 6.25
N THR A 2 3.01 -1.67 4.98
CA THR A 2 3.80 -1.23 3.82
C THR A 2 2.94 -0.38 2.86
N LEU A 3 3.46 0.02 1.70
CA LEU A 3 2.87 1.03 0.82
C LEU A 3 2.17 0.41 -0.41
N VAL A 4 0.89 0.73 -0.59
CA VAL A 4 0.15 0.57 -1.85
C VAL A 4 -0.44 1.91 -2.24
N ILE A 5 -0.19 2.38 -3.45
CA ILE A 5 -0.72 3.64 -3.97
C ILE A 5 -1.42 3.42 -5.30
N ALA A 6 -2.45 4.20 -5.57
CA ALA A 6 -3.18 4.14 -6.83
C ALA A 6 -3.57 5.53 -7.32
N PHE A 7 -3.57 5.70 -8.63
CA PHE A 7 -4.28 6.77 -9.29
C PHE A 7 -5.43 6.17 -10.11
N VAL A 8 -6.63 6.69 -9.89
CA VAL A 8 -7.83 6.36 -10.65
C VAL A 8 -8.17 7.58 -11.47
N GLY A 9 -8.27 7.46 -12.79
CA GLY A 9 -8.65 8.52 -13.70
C GLY A 9 -9.75 8.08 -14.66
N LYS A 10 -10.33 9.03 -15.40
CA LYS A 10 -11.43 8.76 -16.33
C LYS A 10 -11.10 7.68 -17.38
N ASN A 11 -9.85 7.66 -17.86
CA ASN A 11 -9.43 6.82 -18.97
C ASN A 11 -8.59 5.60 -18.54
N GLY A 12 -8.45 5.37 -17.23
CA GLY A 12 -7.68 4.25 -16.71
C GLY A 12 -7.31 4.43 -15.25
N ALA A 13 -6.79 3.37 -14.67
CA ALA A 13 -6.22 3.35 -13.33
C ALA A 13 -4.81 2.76 -13.38
N VAL A 14 -3.98 3.19 -12.43
CA VAL A 14 -2.61 2.68 -12.20
C VAL A 14 -2.47 2.45 -10.70
N MET A 15 -1.82 1.36 -10.33
CA MET A 15 -1.57 1.00 -8.94
C MET A 15 -0.16 0.47 -8.79
N ALA A 16 0.53 0.88 -7.73
CA ALA A 16 1.85 0.40 -7.37
C ALA A 16 1.85 -0.11 -5.93
N GLY A 17 2.61 -1.17 -5.67
CA GLY A 17 2.79 -1.74 -4.34
C GLY A 17 4.23 -2.17 -4.14
N ASP A 18 4.78 -1.84 -2.98
CA ASP A 18 6.12 -2.27 -2.61
C ASP A 18 6.14 -3.79 -2.37
N MET A 19 7.33 -4.39 -2.35
CA MET A 19 7.46 -5.85 -2.17
C MET A 19 7.89 -6.30 -0.77
N ARG A 20 8.02 -5.36 0.18
CA ARG A 20 8.55 -5.59 1.53
C ARG A 20 7.62 -6.46 2.36
N GLU A 21 8.18 -7.40 3.10
CA GLU A 21 7.54 -8.04 4.24
C GLU A 21 8.55 -8.08 5.38
N ILE A 22 8.10 -7.66 6.55
CA ILE A 22 8.90 -7.65 7.78
C ILE A 22 8.12 -8.44 8.82
N THR A 23 8.74 -9.48 9.36
CA THR A 23 8.22 -10.21 10.51
C THR A 23 9.02 -9.84 11.75
N PHE A 24 8.31 -9.76 12.88
CA PHE A 24 8.88 -9.40 14.17
C PHE A 24 8.59 -10.53 15.16
N GLU A 25 9.65 -11.11 15.73
CA GLU A 25 9.61 -12.18 16.73
C GLU A 25 10.21 -11.68 18.04
N GLY A 26 9.56 -11.96 19.16
CA GLY A 26 9.97 -11.50 20.50
C GLY A 26 8.81 -10.99 21.34
N GLU A 27 9.13 -10.41 22.49
CA GLU A 27 8.15 -9.88 23.43
C GLU A 27 7.28 -8.79 22.80
N LYS A 28 5.97 -8.84 23.11
CA LYS A 28 4.98 -7.96 22.46
C LYS A 28 5.33 -6.48 22.63
N SER A 29 5.70 -6.06 23.84
CA SER A 29 6.03 -4.67 24.14
C SER A 29 7.25 -4.16 23.35
N ASP A 30 8.24 -5.01 23.10
CA ASP A 30 9.45 -4.61 22.41
C ASP A 30 9.26 -4.58 20.90
N ARG A 31 8.45 -5.51 20.36
CA ARG A 31 7.96 -5.44 18.98
C ARG A 31 7.19 -4.13 18.72
N GLU A 32 6.28 -3.76 19.62
CA GLU A 32 5.50 -2.51 19.48
C GLU A 32 6.38 -1.25 19.51
N LYS A 33 7.45 -1.23 20.32
CA LYS A 33 8.44 -0.14 20.31
C LYS A 33 9.17 -0.04 18.97
N LEU A 34 9.68 -1.16 18.46
CA LEU A 34 10.37 -1.20 17.17
C LEU A 34 9.47 -0.77 16.02
N GLU A 35 8.24 -1.28 15.98
CA GLU A 35 7.26 -0.91 14.97
C GLU A 35 6.93 0.58 15.01
N LYS A 36 6.85 1.17 16.21
CA LYS A 36 6.61 2.62 16.36
C LYS A 36 7.72 3.46 15.75
N GLU A 37 9.00 3.15 16.03
CA GLU A 37 10.15 3.85 15.43
C GLU A 37 10.23 3.62 13.91
N LEU A 38 9.95 2.39 13.46
CA LEU A 38 9.95 2.08 12.02
C LEU A 38 8.85 2.85 11.27
N TYR A 39 7.64 2.87 11.81
CA TYR A 39 6.48 3.47 11.15
C TYR A 39 6.36 4.99 11.35
N SER A 40 7.16 5.60 12.23
CA SER A 40 7.33 7.06 12.30
C SER A 40 8.25 7.60 11.20
N GLY A 41 9.04 6.74 10.56
CA GLY A 41 10.03 7.12 9.55
C GLY A 41 11.41 7.46 10.13
N GLU A 42 11.64 7.19 11.42
CA GLU A 42 12.95 7.39 12.07
C GLU A 42 14.00 6.38 11.58
N ILE A 43 13.56 5.18 11.20
CA ILE A 43 14.43 4.12 10.66
C ILE A 43 14.38 4.16 9.14
N VAL A 44 15.49 4.55 8.51
CA VAL A 44 15.62 4.82 7.09
C VAL A 44 16.23 3.63 6.34
N THR A 45 17.19 2.92 6.94
CA THR A 45 17.91 1.81 6.27
C THR A 45 17.71 0.45 6.95
N ASP A 46 18.03 -0.62 6.22
CA ASP A 46 17.94 -1.99 6.71
C ASP A 46 18.95 -2.25 7.84
N GLU A 47 20.12 -1.61 7.76
CA GLU A 47 21.15 -1.66 8.80
C GLU A 47 20.67 -0.97 10.09
N GLU A 48 20.02 0.20 9.98
CA GLU A 48 19.41 0.88 11.12
C GLU A 48 18.30 0.02 11.75
N LEU A 49 17.46 -0.60 10.92
CA LEU A 49 16.40 -1.49 11.37
C LEU A 49 16.97 -2.71 12.12
N ALA A 50 18.01 -3.34 11.58
CA ALA A 50 18.67 -4.49 12.21
C ALA A 50 19.28 -4.11 13.57
N LYS A 51 19.97 -2.97 13.63
CA LYS A 51 20.55 -2.46 14.87
C LYS A 51 19.49 -2.18 15.93
N LYS A 52 18.40 -1.48 15.56
CA LYS A 52 17.29 -1.18 16.47
C LYS A 52 16.57 -2.44 16.95
N ALA A 53 16.44 -3.44 16.08
CA ALA A 53 15.87 -4.72 16.45
C ALA A 53 16.73 -5.45 17.50
N GLU A 54 18.05 -5.47 17.31
CA GLU A 54 18.99 -6.03 18.28
C GLU A 54 18.93 -5.29 19.63
N GLU A 55 18.92 -3.96 19.62
CA GLU A 55 18.80 -3.12 20.83
C GLU A 55 17.54 -3.42 21.64
N PHE A 56 16.44 -3.76 20.97
CA PHE A 56 15.17 -4.11 21.62
C PHE A 56 14.98 -5.61 21.86
N GLY A 57 15.97 -6.45 21.52
CA GLY A 57 15.85 -7.90 21.66
C GLY A 57 14.78 -8.52 20.75
N VAL A 58 14.46 -7.88 19.63
CA VAL A 58 13.49 -8.34 18.65
C VAL A 58 14.23 -8.99 17.49
N LYS A 59 13.85 -10.22 17.14
CA LYS A 59 14.33 -10.86 15.92
C LYS A 59 13.46 -10.42 14.74
N ILE A 60 14.10 -10.00 13.65
CA ILE A 60 13.41 -9.59 12.42
C ILE A 60 13.75 -10.51 11.26
N THR A 61 12.78 -10.74 10.38
CA THR A 61 13.04 -11.25 9.02
C THR A 61 12.53 -10.25 8.02
N VAL A 62 13.37 -9.87 7.06
CA VAL A 62 13.07 -8.89 6.03
C VAL A 62 13.15 -9.58 4.67
N THR A 63 12.10 -9.46 3.86
CA THR A 63 12.07 -9.98 2.49
C THR A 63 11.42 -8.97 1.55
N ASP A 64 11.74 -9.05 0.26
CA ASP A 64 11.23 -8.18 -0.79
C ASP A 64 10.54 -8.98 -1.90
N CYS A 65 9.76 -10.00 -1.54
CA CYS A 65 9.14 -10.94 -2.49
C CYS A 65 7.61 -10.88 -2.52
N LYS A 66 6.97 -10.05 -1.69
CA LYS A 66 5.52 -10.06 -1.53
C LYS A 66 4.84 -9.14 -2.54
N SER A 67 4.22 -9.71 -3.57
CA SER A 67 3.35 -8.92 -4.45
C SER A 67 2.08 -8.47 -3.72
N LYS A 68 1.86 -7.16 -3.63
CA LYS A 68 0.71 -6.55 -2.95
C LYS A 68 -0.35 -6.02 -3.90
N VAL A 69 -0.02 -5.97 -5.19
CA VAL A 69 -0.88 -5.46 -6.24
C VAL A 69 -1.00 -6.49 -7.35
N SER A 70 -2.17 -6.56 -7.95
CA SER A 70 -2.47 -7.46 -9.05
C SER A 70 -3.48 -6.82 -9.99
N GLU A 71 -3.51 -7.30 -11.22
CA GLU A 71 -4.58 -7.02 -12.17
C GLU A 71 -5.34 -8.33 -12.43
N ARG A 72 -6.67 -8.26 -12.44
CA ARG A 72 -7.53 -9.37 -12.86
C ARG A 72 -8.80 -8.83 -13.52
N ASN A 73 -9.06 -9.28 -14.74
CA ASN A 73 -10.29 -8.98 -15.50
C ASN A 73 -10.58 -7.46 -15.60
N GLY A 74 -9.55 -6.65 -15.83
CA GLY A 74 -9.64 -5.21 -15.98
C GLY A 74 -9.69 -4.44 -14.65
N ILE A 75 -9.50 -5.10 -13.51
CA ILE A 75 -9.54 -4.49 -12.18
C ILE A 75 -8.18 -4.63 -11.50
N LEU A 76 -7.70 -3.52 -10.96
CA LEU A 76 -6.52 -3.48 -10.12
C LEU A 76 -6.94 -3.77 -8.67
N VAL A 77 -6.23 -4.67 -8.02
CA VAL A 77 -6.45 -5.03 -6.62
C VAL A 77 -5.17 -4.83 -5.85
N GLY A 78 -5.22 -4.00 -4.82
CA GLY A 78 -4.11 -3.73 -3.92
C GLY A 78 -4.49 -4.04 -2.48
N GLU A 79 -3.63 -4.74 -1.73
CA GLU A 79 -3.91 -5.16 -0.36
C GLU A 79 -2.77 -4.77 0.59
N VAL A 80 -3.13 -4.23 1.74
CA VAL A 80 -2.23 -4.07 2.88
C VAL A 80 -2.80 -4.77 4.10
N SER A 81 -1.93 -5.32 4.94
CA SER A 81 -2.30 -5.96 6.20
C SER A 81 -1.70 -5.20 7.39
N SER A 82 -2.48 -5.14 8.47
CA SER A 82 -2.06 -4.67 9.79
C SER A 82 -2.46 -5.70 10.83
N VAL A 83 -1.73 -5.76 11.94
CA VAL A 83 -2.11 -6.55 13.11
C VAL A 83 -2.54 -5.57 14.20
N GLU A 84 -3.76 -5.72 14.69
CA GLU A 84 -4.31 -4.88 15.77
C GLU A 84 -4.90 -5.81 16.83
N GLY A 85 -4.38 -5.75 18.07
CA GLY A 85 -4.86 -6.61 19.16
C GLY A 85 -4.70 -8.12 18.90
N GLY A 86 -3.76 -8.53 18.05
CA GLY A 86 -3.58 -9.94 17.65
C GLY A 86 -4.48 -10.38 16.48
N ILE A 87 -5.35 -9.51 15.98
CA ILE A 87 -6.23 -9.77 14.84
C ILE A 87 -5.58 -9.20 13.57
N VAL A 88 -5.52 -10.02 12.52
CA VAL A 88 -5.05 -9.58 11.19
C VAL A 88 -6.19 -8.85 10.49
N LYS A 89 -6.01 -7.56 10.27
CA LYS A 89 -6.91 -6.73 9.46
C LYS A 89 -6.28 -6.52 8.09
N LYS A 90 -7.04 -6.80 7.03
CA LYS A 90 -6.62 -6.51 5.65
C LYS A 90 -7.48 -5.39 5.07
N ARG A 91 -6.86 -4.43 4.41
CA ARG A 91 -7.55 -3.39 3.63
C ARG A 91 -7.23 -3.59 2.16
N ARG A 92 -8.27 -3.66 1.34
CA ARG A 92 -8.17 -3.93 -0.09
C ARG A 92 -8.77 -2.79 -0.89
N LEU A 93 -8.03 -2.33 -1.88
CA LEU A 93 -8.43 -1.33 -2.86
C LEU A 93 -8.71 -2.04 -4.18
N TYR A 94 -9.89 -1.82 -4.72
CA TYR A 94 -10.28 -2.20 -6.06
C TYR A 94 -10.38 -0.95 -6.91
N ALA A 95 -9.74 -0.95 -8.08
CA ALA A 95 -9.74 0.19 -8.98
C ALA A 95 -9.91 -0.23 -10.43
N SER A 96 -10.70 0.54 -11.17
CA SER A 96 -10.82 0.47 -12.62
C SER A 96 -10.93 1.90 -13.17
N ALA A 97 -11.05 2.08 -14.49
CA ALA A 97 -11.19 3.41 -15.07
C ALA A 97 -12.41 4.15 -14.47
N GLY A 98 -12.16 5.29 -13.83
CA GLY A 98 -13.16 6.20 -13.31
C GLY A 98 -13.87 5.77 -12.02
N ASN A 99 -13.54 4.63 -11.41
CA ASN A 99 -14.17 4.20 -10.16
C ASN A 99 -13.27 3.31 -9.28
N TYR A 100 -13.53 3.35 -7.98
CA TYR A 100 -12.84 2.53 -6.99
C TYR A 100 -13.75 2.14 -5.83
N ALA A 101 -13.35 1.07 -5.15
CA ALA A 101 -13.95 0.61 -3.90
C ALA A 101 -12.86 0.21 -2.91
N ILE A 102 -13.10 0.46 -1.63
CA ILE A 102 -12.24 0.04 -0.54
C ILE A 102 -13.05 -0.89 0.36
N ALA A 103 -12.51 -2.08 0.60
CA ALA A 103 -13.08 -3.05 1.51
C ALA A 103 -12.09 -3.41 2.61
N GLU A 104 -12.62 -3.79 3.77
CA GLU A 104 -11.85 -4.35 4.87
C GLU A 104 -12.24 -5.81 5.06
N LEU A 105 -11.24 -6.67 5.22
CA LEU A 105 -11.41 -8.08 5.54
C LEU A 105 -10.98 -8.30 6.99
N ARG A 106 -11.91 -8.77 7.81
CA ARG A 106 -11.70 -9.16 9.23
C ARG A 106 -12.38 -10.50 9.44
N ASP A 107 -11.68 -11.48 10.03
CA ASP A 107 -12.24 -12.80 10.35
C ASP A 107 -13.02 -13.46 9.18
N SER A 108 -12.48 -13.33 7.96
CA SER A 108 -13.09 -13.78 6.70
C SER A 108 -14.32 -13.02 6.23
N GLU A 109 -14.78 -12.00 6.95
CA GLU A 109 -15.85 -11.10 6.53
C GLU A 109 -15.29 -9.88 5.78
N LEU A 110 -15.70 -9.75 4.51
CA LEU A 110 -15.37 -8.61 3.67
C LEU A 110 -16.47 -7.52 3.75
N THR A 111 -16.12 -6.36 4.30
CA THR A 111 -17.00 -5.20 4.45
C THR A 111 -16.56 -4.06 3.55
N LEU A 112 -17.44 -3.56 2.68
CA LEU A 112 -17.21 -2.34 1.91
C LEU A 112 -17.18 -1.13 2.87
N THR A 113 -16.09 -0.36 2.85
CA THR A 113 -15.92 0.79 3.76
C THR A 113 -15.88 2.13 3.04
N SER A 114 -15.53 2.15 1.75
CA SER A 114 -15.59 3.37 0.94
C SER A 114 -15.71 3.04 -0.54
N GLN A 115 -16.23 3.97 -1.32
CA GLN A 115 -16.27 3.92 -2.77
C GLN A 115 -16.21 5.33 -3.34
N GLY A 116 -15.74 5.45 -4.58
CA GLY A 116 -15.70 6.74 -5.24
C GLY A 116 -15.65 6.63 -6.76
N LYS A 117 -15.91 7.76 -7.40
CA LYS A 117 -15.88 7.94 -8.85
C LYS A 117 -14.98 9.11 -9.23
N GLY A 118 -14.61 9.16 -10.51
CA GLY A 118 -13.78 10.22 -11.06
C GLY A 118 -12.30 10.07 -10.69
N SER A 119 -11.57 11.19 -10.79
CA SER A 119 -10.11 11.18 -10.62
C SER A 119 -9.69 11.24 -9.15
N ASN A 120 -8.98 10.23 -8.66
CA ASN A 120 -8.59 10.10 -7.27
C ASN A 120 -7.16 9.54 -7.14
N PHE A 121 -6.37 10.09 -6.20
CA PHE A 121 -5.17 9.45 -5.70
C PHE A 121 -5.47 8.79 -4.36
N ILE A 122 -5.06 7.54 -4.18
CA ILE A 122 -5.38 6.73 -3.00
C ILE A 122 -4.07 6.14 -2.49
N ALA A 123 -3.81 6.25 -1.20
CA ALA A 123 -2.62 5.70 -0.55
C ALA A 123 -2.99 4.87 0.67
N PHE A 124 -2.51 3.63 0.69
CA PHE A 124 -2.52 2.71 1.82
C PHE A 124 -1.12 2.55 2.37
N GLY A 125 -1.01 2.50 3.69
CA GLY A 125 0.24 2.31 4.41
C GLY A 125 0.15 2.90 5.81
N ASN A 126 1.28 2.90 6.51
CA ASN A 126 1.40 3.63 7.77
C ASN A 126 1.26 5.15 7.53
N GLU A 127 1.09 5.92 8.59
CA GLU A 127 0.84 7.36 8.48
C GLU A 127 1.97 8.11 7.76
N PHE A 128 3.22 7.80 8.10
CA PHE A 128 4.39 8.41 7.49
C PHE A 128 4.46 8.17 5.98
N THR A 129 4.36 6.91 5.53
CA THR A 129 4.42 6.54 4.11
C THR A 129 3.29 7.15 3.29
N LYS A 130 2.07 7.23 3.85
CA LYS A 130 0.95 7.94 3.21
C LYS A 130 1.27 9.43 3.05
N GLN A 131 1.83 10.08 4.06
CA GLN A 131 2.19 11.50 3.98
C GLN A 131 3.27 11.75 2.92
N VAL A 132 4.31 10.91 2.88
CA VAL A 132 5.37 10.97 1.86
C VAL A 132 4.76 10.81 0.45
N ALA A 133 3.93 9.79 0.24
CA ALA A 133 3.32 9.52 -1.06
C ALA A 133 2.36 10.64 -1.50
N ASN A 134 1.48 11.12 -0.61
CA ASN A 134 0.56 12.21 -0.92
C ASN A 134 1.28 13.51 -1.26
N LYS A 135 2.33 13.85 -0.51
CA LYS A 135 3.17 15.01 -0.80
C LYS A 135 3.85 14.87 -2.16
N CYS A 136 4.51 13.73 -2.40
CA CYS A 136 5.18 13.45 -3.66
C CYS A 136 4.22 13.53 -4.85
N PHE A 137 3.03 12.94 -4.75
CA PHE A 137 2.03 13.01 -5.81
C PHE A 137 1.58 14.45 -6.06
N LYS A 138 1.23 15.18 -5.01
CA LYS A 138 0.74 16.57 -5.11
C LYS A 138 1.78 17.50 -5.72
N ASP A 139 3.06 17.35 -5.35
CA ASP A 139 4.14 18.22 -5.82
C ASP A 139 4.45 18.00 -7.32
N ASN A 140 4.04 16.86 -7.90
CA ASN A 140 4.33 16.49 -9.30
C ASN A 140 3.07 16.46 -10.20
N TRP A 141 1.86 16.39 -9.63
CA TRP A 141 0.62 16.32 -10.40
C TRP A 141 0.14 17.71 -10.84
N THR A 142 -0.25 17.85 -12.10
CA THR A 142 -0.80 19.10 -12.65
C THR A 142 -2.14 18.86 -13.35
N LYS A 143 -2.89 19.93 -13.64
CA LYS A 143 -4.14 19.84 -14.41
C LYS A 143 -3.95 19.29 -15.83
N LYS A 144 -2.73 19.31 -16.37
CA LYS A 144 -2.40 18.77 -17.70
C LYS A 144 -1.92 17.31 -17.65
N SER A 145 -1.70 16.77 -16.45
CA SER A 145 -1.20 15.41 -16.27
C SER A 145 -2.21 14.39 -16.77
N ASN A 146 -1.71 13.35 -17.43
CA ASN A 146 -2.48 12.25 -17.98
C ASN A 146 -2.14 10.91 -17.27
N LEU A 147 -2.67 9.79 -17.78
CA LEU A 147 -2.45 8.48 -17.19
C LEU A 147 -0.97 8.06 -17.20
N GLN A 148 -0.22 8.37 -18.25
CA GLN A 148 1.22 8.07 -18.33
C GLN A 148 2.03 8.90 -17.32
N ASP A 149 1.60 10.14 -17.06
CA ASP A 149 2.20 10.93 -15.98
C ASP A 149 1.89 10.30 -14.62
N ALA A 150 0.69 9.76 -14.42
CA ALA A 150 0.36 9.03 -13.20
C ALA A 150 1.28 7.84 -12.98
N VAL A 151 1.59 7.05 -14.02
CA VAL A 151 2.58 5.94 -13.94
C VAL A 151 3.91 6.45 -13.42
N LYS A 152 4.48 7.49 -14.06
CA LYS A 152 5.79 8.04 -13.69
C LYS A 152 5.79 8.63 -12.28
N ILE A 153 4.72 9.34 -11.91
CA ILE A 153 4.59 9.94 -10.58
C ILE A 153 4.44 8.86 -9.50
N LEU A 154 3.71 7.78 -9.77
CA LEU A 154 3.60 6.66 -8.83
C LEU A 154 4.97 5.98 -8.63
N MET A 155 5.73 5.74 -9.70
CA MET A 155 7.11 5.23 -9.59
C MET A 155 7.96 6.14 -8.70
N LEU A 156 7.92 7.46 -8.93
CA LEU A 156 8.62 8.44 -8.12
C LEU A 156 8.17 8.42 -6.65
N CYS A 157 6.86 8.25 -6.38
CA CYS A 157 6.35 8.13 -5.02
C CYS A 157 6.91 6.89 -4.31
N MET A 158 6.96 5.74 -4.99
CA MET A 158 7.50 4.49 -4.44
C MET A 158 9.00 4.65 -4.13
N GLU A 159 9.78 5.17 -5.07
CA GLU A 159 11.21 5.43 -4.88
C GLU A 159 11.46 6.43 -3.74
N THR A 160 10.64 7.48 -3.64
CA THR A 160 10.76 8.49 -2.58
C THR A 160 10.46 7.91 -1.22
N ALA A 161 9.44 7.05 -1.12
CA ALA A 161 9.10 6.36 0.13
C ALA A 161 10.22 5.39 0.55
N ALA A 162 10.73 4.58 -0.38
CA ALA A 162 11.83 3.64 -0.13
C ALA A 162 13.14 4.33 0.31
N LYS A 163 13.37 5.58 -0.11
CA LYS A 163 14.50 6.40 0.34
C LYS A 163 14.32 6.99 1.74
N LYS A 164 13.11 6.98 2.28
CA LYS A 164 12.75 7.68 3.53
C LYS A 164 12.45 6.75 4.70
N THR A 165 12.32 5.44 4.47
CA THR A 165 12.05 4.48 5.54
C THR A 165 12.41 3.06 5.10
N ALA A 166 12.94 2.27 6.04
CA ALA A 166 13.20 0.85 5.86
C ALA A 166 11.91 -0.01 5.80
N SER A 167 10.74 0.60 6.02
CA SER A 167 9.44 -0.10 5.95
C SER A 167 8.94 -0.34 4.53
N VAL A 168 9.59 0.26 3.52
CA VAL A 168 9.21 0.18 2.10
C VAL A 168 10.36 -0.39 1.29
N SER A 169 10.05 -1.36 0.44
CA SER A 169 11.02 -1.98 -0.45
C SER A 169 11.53 -1.01 -1.52
N LYS A 170 12.79 -1.18 -1.92
CA LYS A 170 13.33 -0.54 -3.13
C LYS A 170 12.74 -1.13 -4.42
N GLN A 171 12.14 -2.33 -4.33
CA GLN A 171 11.44 -2.98 -5.43
C GLN A 171 9.93 -2.82 -5.28
N PHE A 172 9.25 -2.62 -6.41
CA PHE A 172 7.80 -2.48 -6.44
C PHE A 172 7.23 -3.07 -7.72
N VAL A 173 5.96 -3.46 -7.64
CA VAL A 173 5.16 -3.87 -8.79
C VAL A 173 4.25 -2.71 -9.17
N ILE A 174 4.07 -2.50 -10.48
CA ILE A 174 3.10 -1.56 -11.04
C ILE A 174 2.17 -2.28 -11.99
N VAL A 175 0.87 -2.01 -11.85
CA VAL A 175 -0.19 -2.56 -12.70
C VAL A 175 -1.09 -1.44 -13.18
N GLN A 176 -1.66 -1.60 -14.38
CA GLN A 176 -2.52 -0.59 -15.00
C GLN A 176 -3.68 -1.24 -15.75
N THR A 177 -4.79 -0.51 -15.85
CA THR A 177 -5.97 -0.92 -16.61
C THR A 177 -6.60 0.29 -17.28
N ALA A 178 -7.09 0.11 -18.50
CA ALA A 178 -7.96 1.08 -19.17
C ALA A 178 -9.45 0.69 -19.04
N SER A 179 -9.75 -0.47 -18.47
CA SER A 179 -11.11 -1.03 -18.42
C SER A 179 -11.96 -0.28 -17.41
N ASN A 180 -13.20 0.06 -17.80
CA ASN A 180 -14.21 0.64 -16.91
C ASN A 180 -15.15 -0.47 -16.43
N VAL A 181 -14.64 -1.31 -15.53
CA VAL A 181 -15.40 -2.42 -14.93
C VAL A 181 -16.02 -1.97 -13.63
N ASP A 182 -17.23 -2.43 -13.35
CA ASP A 182 -17.89 -2.20 -12.07
C ASP A 182 -17.15 -2.92 -10.93
N VAL A 183 -16.40 -2.15 -10.14
CA VAL A 183 -15.63 -2.66 -9.00
C VAL A 183 -16.51 -3.26 -7.91
N LEU A 184 -17.76 -2.83 -7.76
CA LEU A 184 -18.66 -3.30 -6.70
C LEU A 184 -19.07 -4.76 -6.92
N LYS A 185 -19.35 -5.14 -8.18
CA LYS A 185 -19.63 -6.55 -8.52
C LYS A 185 -18.50 -7.49 -8.12
N ILE A 186 -17.28 -6.98 -8.07
CA ILE A 186 -16.09 -7.79 -7.77
C ILE A 186 -15.85 -7.83 -6.28
N VAL A 187 -16.11 -6.74 -5.56
CA VAL A 187 -16.22 -6.78 -4.09
C VAL A 187 -17.28 -7.79 -3.64
N GLU A 188 -18.45 -7.82 -4.30
CA GLU A 188 -19.51 -8.79 -3.99
C GLU A 188 -19.12 -10.24 -4.29
N LYS A 189 -18.38 -10.49 -5.38
CA LYS A 189 -17.84 -11.82 -5.68
C LYS A 189 -16.84 -12.26 -4.62
N ASP A 190 -15.87 -11.42 -4.29
CA ASP A 190 -14.87 -11.70 -3.25
C ASP A 190 -15.50 -11.89 -1.86
N ARG A 191 -16.65 -11.26 -1.59
CA ARG A 191 -17.42 -11.47 -0.35
C ARG A 191 -18.03 -12.88 -0.26
N LYS A 192 -18.30 -13.53 -1.39
CA LYS A 192 -18.98 -14.84 -1.44
C LYS A 192 -18.03 -16.05 -1.38
N GLY A 193 -16.71 -15.82 -1.45
CA GLY A 193 -15.70 -16.87 -1.53
C GLY A 193 -15.39 -17.24 -2.97
#